data_AF-A0A1T4X009-F1
#
_entry.id   AF-A0A1T4X009-F1
#
_cell.length_a   1.000
_cell.length_b   1.000
_cell.length_c   1.000
_cell.angle_alpha   90.00
_cell.angle_beta   90.00
_cell.angle_gamma   90.00
#
_symmetry.space_group_name_H-M   'P 1'
#
loop_
_entity.id
_entity.type
_entity.pdbx_description
1 polymer ?
#
loop_
_entity_poly.entity_id
_entity_poly.type
_entity_poly.pdbx_seq_one_letter_code
_entity_poly.pdbx_strand_id
1 'polypeptide(L)'
;MLIKIIYILFFIILFLASIFITKFINKKFNVNRWIIGLSAFLVIIVPSLIFKNIDNIVMNIIYIIFIVMCIMFFETTRIKLENNKIKGILNFDDKYKKK
;
A
#
# COMPACT_ATOMS: atom_id res chain seq x y z
N MET A 1 2.10 12.52 26.95
CA MET A 1 1.31 13.17 25.88
C MET A 1 2.17 13.41 24.64
N LEU A 2 3.34 14.04 24.78
CA LEU A 2 4.32 14.31 23.71
C LEU A 2 4.67 13.07 22.84
N ILE A 3 5.01 11.94 23.47
CA ILE A 3 5.38 10.70 22.76
C ILE A 3 4.26 10.20 21.84
N LYS A 4 3.00 10.28 22.28
CA LYS A 4 1.84 9.90 21.47
C LYS A 4 1.72 10.77 20.22
N ILE A 5 1.95 12.07 20.37
CA ILE A 5 1.93 13.04 19.26
C ILE A 5 3.03 12.71 18.25
N ILE A 6 4.23 12.38 18.72
CA ILE A 6 5.35 11.99 17.84
C ILE A 6 5.00 10.74 17.03
N TYR A 7 4.41 9.72 17.64
CA TYR A 7 3.98 8.52 16.90
C TYR A 7 2.91 8.84 15.85
N ILE A 8 1.91 9.66 16.18
CA ILE A 8 0.88 10.08 15.22
C ILE A 8 1.53 10.79 14.03
N LEU A 9 2.44 11.71 14.29
CA LEU A 9 3.13 12.49 13.26
C LEU A 9 4.02 11.58 12.39
N PHE A 10 4.70 10.61 12.99
CA PHE A 10 5.45 9.58 12.29
C PHE A 10 4.55 8.75 11.35
N PHE A 11 3.40 8.27 11.82
CA PHE A 11 2.46 7.51 10.98
C PHE A 11 1.88 8.33 9.84
N ILE A 12 1.58 9.62 10.07
CA ILE A 12 1.12 10.54 9.03
C ILE A 12 2.19 10.69 7.94
N ILE A 13 3.44 10.94 8.32
CA ILE A 13 4.56 11.06 7.39
C ILE A 13 4.76 9.75 6.62
N LEU A 14 4.75 8.61 7.32
CA LEU A 14 4.89 7.29 6.71
C LEU A 14 3.78 7.03 5.68
N PHE A 15 2.55 7.41 6.01
CA PHE A 15 1.40 7.26 5.13
C PHE A 15 1.54 8.12 3.85
N LEU A 16 1.86 9.41 4.02
CA LEU A 16 2.09 10.34 2.90
C LEU A 16 3.26 9.88 2.01
N ALA A 17 4.36 9.45 2.61
CA ALA A 17 5.52 8.92 1.89
C ALA A 17 5.15 7.68 1.08
N SER A 18 4.39 6.75 1.67
CA SER A 18 3.92 5.54 0.98
C SER A 18 3.04 5.86 -0.22
N ILE A 19 2.13 6.83 -0.12
CA ILE A 19 1.31 7.29 -1.24
C ILE A 19 2.19 7.86 -2.36
N PHE A 20 3.15 8.72 -2.01
CA PHE A 20 4.05 9.33 -2.99
C PHE A 20 4.87 8.27 -3.74
N ILE A 21 5.43 7.31 -3.00
CA ILE A 21 6.14 6.15 -3.56
C ILE A 21 5.23 5.36 -4.49
N THR A 22 3.98 5.09 -4.09
CA THR A 22 3.03 4.34 -4.91
C THR A 22 2.75 5.04 -6.22
N LYS A 23 2.49 6.36 -6.19
CA LYS A 23 2.22 7.15 -7.40
C LYS A 23 3.44 7.15 -8.33
N PHE A 24 4.64 7.28 -7.78
CA PHE A 24 5.87 7.26 -8.55
C PHE A 24 6.09 5.90 -9.24
N ILE A 25 5.92 4.81 -8.49
CA ILE A 25 6.08 3.45 -9.02
C ILE A 25 5.00 3.16 -10.05
N ASN A 26 3.73 3.48 -9.78
CA ASN A 26 2.63 3.17 -10.67
C ASN A 26 2.66 3.99 -11.98
N LYS A 27 3.35 5.15 -11.99
CA LYS A 27 3.61 5.93 -13.21
C LYS A 27 4.59 5.20 -14.15
N LYS A 28 5.56 4.45 -13.61
CA LYS A 28 6.61 3.78 -14.39
C LYS A 28 6.34 2.29 -14.62
N PHE A 29 5.70 1.63 -13.67
CA PHE A 29 5.40 0.21 -13.68
C PHE A 29 3.91 0.00 -13.47
N ASN A 30 3.25 -0.73 -14.36
CA ASN A 30 1.84 -1.09 -14.19
C ASN A 30 1.70 -2.21 -13.15
N VAL A 31 1.90 -1.87 -11.87
CA VAL A 31 2.01 -2.88 -10.82
C VAL A 31 0.69 -3.63 -10.64
N ASN A 32 0.76 -4.95 -10.65
CA ASN A 32 -0.41 -5.78 -10.39
C ASN A 32 -0.75 -5.71 -8.88
N ARG A 33 -1.99 -5.34 -8.57
CA ARG A 33 -2.44 -5.15 -7.18
C ARG A 33 -2.34 -6.44 -6.38
N TRP A 34 -2.65 -7.57 -6.99
CA TRP A 34 -2.67 -8.87 -6.33
C TRP A 34 -1.28 -9.33 -5.92
N ILE A 35 -0.26 -8.99 -6.72
CA ILE A 35 1.14 -9.30 -6.41
C ILE A 35 1.58 -8.47 -5.19
N ILE A 36 1.27 -7.16 -5.16
CA ILE A 36 1.57 -6.31 -3.99
C ILE A 36 0.90 -6.88 -2.73
N GLY A 37 -0.41 -7.17 -2.81
CA GLY A 37 -1.16 -7.71 -1.68
C GLY A 37 -0.58 -9.02 -1.14
N LEU A 38 -0.30 -9.99 -2.02
CA LEU A 38 0.33 -11.26 -1.62
C LEU A 38 1.74 -11.06 -1.05
N SER A 39 2.55 -10.25 -1.72
CA SER A 39 3.92 -9.97 -1.28
C SER A 39 3.97 -9.26 0.08
N ALA A 40 2.99 -8.43 0.42
CA ALA A 40 2.91 -7.81 1.74
C ALA A 40 2.84 -8.87 2.85
N PHE A 41 1.97 -9.86 2.73
CA PHE A 41 1.89 -10.96 3.72
C PHE A 41 3.18 -11.77 3.78
N LEU A 42 3.78 -12.07 2.63
CA LEU A 42 5.03 -12.82 2.56
C LEU A 42 6.19 -12.10 3.27
N VAL A 43 6.22 -10.76 3.22
CA VAL A 43 7.26 -9.97 3.90
C VAL A 43 7.28 -10.15 5.41
N ILE A 44 6.14 -10.46 6.05
CA ILE A 44 6.11 -10.78 7.49
C ILE A 44 6.30 -12.28 7.72
N ILE A 45 5.57 -13.11 6.96
CA ILE A 45 5.50 -14.55 7.20
C ILE A 45 6.86 -15.21 6.96
N VAL A 46 7.54 -14.86 5.87
CA VAL A 46 8.80 -15.50 5.47
C VAL A 46 9.89 -15.28 6.52
N PRO A 47 10.18 -14.04 6.97
CA PRO A 47 11.18 -13.84 8.02
C PRO A 47 10.81 -14.57 9.30
N SER A 48 9.54 -14.48 9.72
CA SER A 48 9.05 -15.07 10.98
C SER A 48 9.16 -16.59 11.02
N LEU A 49 9.10 -17.27 9.86
CA LEU A 49 9.25 -18.72 9.77
C LEU A 49 10.71 -19.18 9.65
N ILE A 50 11.54 -18.41 8.93
CA ILE A 50 12.93 -18.80 8.65
C ILE A 50 13.84 -18.49 9.84
N PHE A 51 13.66 -17.34 10.48
CA PHE A 51 14.54 -16.88 11.54
C PHE A 51 13.89 -17.11 12.91
N LYS A 52 14.50 -17.99 13.72
CA LYS A 52 13.99 -18.30 15.07
C LYS A 52 14.15 -17.14 16.06
N ASN A 53 15.20 -16.34 15.89
CA ASN A 53 15.49 -15.16 16.73
C ASN A 53 15.76 -13.98 15.79
N ILE A 54 14.74 -13.15 15.58
CA ILE A 54 14.88 -11.90 14.84
C ILE A 54 15.06 -10.79 15.87
N ASP A 55 16.07 -9.96 15.68
CA ASP A 55 16.27 -8.78 16.50
C ASP A 55 15.08 -7.81 16.36
N ASN A 56 14.70 -7.17 17.45
CA ASN A 56 13.54 -6.27 17.52
C ASN A 56 13.65 -5.12 16.51
N ILE A 57 14.87 -4.65 16.24
CA ILE A 57 15.13 -3.60 15.25
C ILE A 57 14.77 -4.09 13.83
N VAL A 58 15.17 -5.31 13.49
CA VAL A 58 14.90 -5.90 12.17
C VAL A 58 13.40 -6.17 12.00
N MET A 59 12.72 -6.64 13.04
CA MET A 59 11.25 -6.79 13.00
C MET A 59 10.54 -5.46 12.81
N ASN A 60 10.99 -4.38 13.46
CA ASN A 60 10.40 -3.06 13.26
C ASN A 60 10.55 -2.58 11.82
N ILE A 61 11.69 -2.84 11.18
CA ILE A 61 11.90 -2.51 9.76
C ILE A 61 10.95 -3.34 8.87
N ILE A 62 10.80 -4.63 9.14
CA ILE A 62 9.88 -5.51 8.41
C ILE A 62 8.44 -4.99 8.53
N TYR A 63 8.02 -4.57 9.72
CA TYR A 63 6.69 -3.98 9.92
C TYR A 63 6.50 -2.67 9.17
N ILE A 64 7.51 -1.80 9.13
CA ILE A 64 7.46 -0.57 8.33
C ILE A 64 7.27 -0.92 6.84
N ILE A 65 8.05 -1.86 6.31
CA ILE A 65 7.93 -2.31 4.91
C ILE A 65 6.52 -2.87 4.66
N PHE A 66 6.02 -3.70 5.57
CA PHE A 66 4.68 -4.25 5.48
C PHE A 66 3.60 -3.17 5.40
N ILE A 67 3.66 -2.16 6.28
CA ILE A 67 2.72 -1.04 6.29
C ILE A 67 2.77 -0.30 4.95
N VAL A 68 3.96 -0.01 4.43
CA VAL A 68 4.15 0.64 3.13
C VAL A 68 3.49 -0.18 2.02
N MET A 69 3.72 -1.50 1.99
CA MET A 69 3.14 -2.39 0.98
C MET A 69 1.61 -2.47 1.06
N CYS A 70 1.05 -2.49 2.27
CA CYS A 70 -0.39 -2.42 2.49
C CYS A 70 -0.98 -1.11 1.95
N ILE A 71 -0.34 0.02 2.23
CA ILE A 71 -0.78 1.33 1.71
C ILE A 71 -0.67 1.36 0.18
N MET A 72 0.41 0.82 -0.38
CA MET A 72 0.60 0.70 -1.83
C MET A 72 -0.51 -0.12 -2.49
N PHE A 73 -0.97 -1.20 -1.86
CA PHE A 73 -2.08 -2.02 -2.35
C PHE A 73 -3.38 -1.20 -2.47
N PHE A 74 -3.72 -0.45 -1.41
CA PHE A 74 -4.92 0.40 -1.40
C PHE A 74 -4.82 1.54 -2.42
N GLU A 75 -3.69 2.23 -2.47
CA GLU A 75 -3.50 3.36 -3.39
C GLU A 75 -3.46 2.88 -4.85
N THR A 76 -2.87 1.72 -5.15
CA THR A 76 -2.95 1.12 -6.49
C THR A 76 -4.38 0.78 -6.88
N THR A 77 -5.19 0.32 -5.91
CA THR A 77 -6.61 0.04 -6.12
C THR A 77 -7.40 1.32 -6.39
N ARG A 78 -7.15 2.38 -5.62
CA ARG A 78 -7.71 3.71 -5.84
C ARG A 78 -7.36 4.26 -7.22
N ILE A 79 -6.09 4.20 -7.63
CA ILE A 79 -5.68 4.69 -8.96
C ILE A 79 -6.36 3.89 -10.08
N LYS A 80 -6.55 2.58 -9.92
CA LYS A 80 -7.27 1.76 -10.93
C LYS A 80 -8.77 2.07 -10.96
N LEU A 81 -9.35 2.40 -9.82
CA LEU A 81 -10.73 2.85 -9.70
C LEU A 81 -10.93 4.19 -10.41
N GLU A 82 -10.09 5.19 -10.11
CA GLU A 82 -10.13 6.53 -10.75
C GLU A 82 -9.94 6.44 -12.27
N ASN A 83 -9.12 5.50 -12.75
CA ASN A 83 -8.92 5.27 -14.17
C ASN A 83 -9.98 4.37 -14.84
N ASN A 84 -11.05 3.99 -14.13
CA ASN A 84 -12.10 3.10 -14.63
C ASN A 84 -11.60 1.73 -15.14
N LYS A 85 -10.43 1.29 -14.64
CA LYS A 85 -9.81 0.01 -15.04
C LYS A 85 -10.31 -1.17 -14.20
N ILE A 86 -11.30 -0.96 -13.33
CA ILE A 86 -11.90 -2.01 -12.52
C ILE A 86 -13.14 -2.54 -13.26
N LYS A 87 -13.04 -3.78 -13.77
CA LYS A 87 -14.16 -4.48 -14.39
C LYS A 87 -15.31 -4.63 -13.39
N GLY A 88 -16.53 -4.24 -13.79
CA GLY A 88 -17.76 -4.43 -13.01
C GLY A 88 -18.33 -3.17 -12.36
N ILE A 89 -17.68 -2.01 -12.49
CA ILE A 89 -18.23 -0.73 -12.02
C ILE A 89 -18.91 -0.05 -13.21
N LEU A 90 -20.23 0.06 -13.15
CA LEU A 90 -21.03 0.83 -14.12
C LEU A 90 -20.82 2.31 -13.83
N ASN A 91 -20.06 3.00 -14.67
CA ASN A 91 -20.05 4.46 -14.67
C ASN A 91 -21.37 4.98 -15.21
N PHE A 92 -22.20 5.50 -14.32
CA PHE A 92 -23.47 6.11 -14.71
C PHE A 92 -23.27 7.38 -15.54
N ASP A 93 -22.09 8.02 -15.48
CA ASP A 93 -21.74 9.20 -16.30
C ASP A 93 -21.65 8.90 -17.80
N ASP A 94 -21.19 7.72 -18.20
CA ASP A 94 -21.11 7.36 -19.63
C ASP A 94 -22.50 7.12 -20.25
N LYS A 95 -23.53 6.92 -19.41
CA LYS A 95 -24.91 6.70 -19.85
C LYS A 95 -25.61 8.00 -20.29
N TYR A 96 -25.13 9.17 -19.85
CA TYR A 96 -25.74 10.47 -20.18
C TYR A 96 -25.03 11.20 -21.31
N LYS A 97 -23.83 10.77 -21.72
CA LYS A 97 -23.10 11.34 -22.87
C LYS A 97 -23.55 10.82 -24.24
N LYS A 98 -24.44 9.82 -24.27
CA LYS A 98 -24.93 9.16 -25.49
C LYS A 98 -26.39 9.47 -25.83
N LYS A 99 -27.00 10.49 -25.20
CA LYS A 99 -28.34 10.96 -25.54
C LYS A 99 -28.27 12.31 -26.23
#